data_AF-A0A951X572-F1
#
_entry.id   AF-A0A951X572-F1
#
_cell.length_a   1.000
_cell.length_b   1.000
_cell.length_c   1.000
_cell.angle_alpha   90.00
_cell.angle_beta   90.00
_cell.angle_gamma   90.00
#
_symmetry.space_group_name_H-M   'P 1'
#
loop_
_entity.id
_entity.type
_entity.pdbx_description
1 polymer ?
#
loop_
_entity_poly.entity_id
_entity_poly.type
_entity_poly.pdbx_seq_one_letter_code
_entity_poly.pdbx_strand_id
1 'polypeptide(L)'
;MNEAKSLLDGLSSKVAAQVEAEQQEALSKIDARWERLAAMAEFGDLTPEQQSKLKGPFDELKRSIQRQRLVAVMRDLVRRFDERDYVEQLAAMATWSEQARAQKTDAVTGESEGARELCEASVEYVTQTGLPVSFTKAWLASAADVDEYLAALKQAMLDAIASGKRIRI
;
A
#
# COMPACT_ATOMS: atom_id res chain seq x y z
N MET A 1 26.79 18.41 -42.14
CA MET A 1 26.73 17.26 -41.21
C MET A 1 26.70 17.64 -39.71
N ASN A 2 26.97 18.88 -39.30
CA ASN A 2 27.02 19.25 -37.88
C ASN A 2 25.65 19.48 -37.21
N GLU A 3 24.63 19.92 -37.96
CA GLU A 3 23.27 20.16 -37.42
C GLU A 3 22.59 18.87 -36.95
N ALA A 4 22.69 17.78 -37.72
CA ALA A 4 22.12 16.49 -37.35
C ALA A 4 22.70 15.96 -36.03
N LYS A 5 24.00 16.21 -35.78
CA LYS A 5 24.68 15.82 -34.55
C LYS A 5 24.19 16.64 -33.35
N SER A 6 24.09 17.96 -33.52
CA SER A 6 23.56 18.85 -32.48
C SER A 6 22.10 18.53 -32.10
N LEU A 7 21.26 18.20 -33.07
CA LEU A 7 19.87 17.79 -32.83
C LEU A 7 19.78 16.46 -32.08
N LEU A 8 20.64 15.49 -32.43
CA LEU A 8 20.71 14.19 -31.75
C LEU A 8 21.18 14.33 -30.30
N ASP A 9 22.21 15.14 -30.06
CA ASP A 9 22.73 15.41 -28.72
C ASP A 9 21.68 16.11 -27.86
N GLY A 10 20.96 17.10 -28.42
CA GLY A 10 19.86 17.78 -27.75
C GLY A 10 18.69 16.86 -27.41
N LEU A 11 18.33 15.94 -28.30
CA LEU A 11 17.29 14.94 -28.02
C LEU A 11 17.72 13.95 -26.93
N SER A 12 18.97 13.47 -27.00
CA SER A 12 19.53 12.55 -26.01
C SER A 12 19.55 13.16 -24.61
N SER A 13 19.92 14.44 -24.50
CA SER A 13 19.90 15.18 -23.23
C SER A 13 18.48 15.33 -22.67
N LYS A 14 17.49 15.64 -23.52
CA LYS A 14 16.07 15.73 -23.09
C LYS A 14 15.54 14.38 -22.60
N VAL A 15 15.88 13.29 -23.29
CA VAL A 15 15.49 11.94 -22.87
C VAL A 15 16.12 11.58 -21.54
N ALA A 16 17.41 11.87 -21.34
CA ALA A 16 18.08 11.63 -20.07
C ALA A 16 17.44 12.42 -18.92
N ALA A 17 17.15 13.71 -19.12
CA ALA A 17 16.47 14.53 -18.13
C ALA A 17 15.07 14.00 -17.77
N GLN A 18 14.31 13.51 -18.76
CA GLN A 18 13.00 12.91 -18.52
C GLN A 18 13.11 11.61 -17.71
N VAL A 19 14.13 10.80 -17.96
CA VAL A 19 14.39 9.56 -17.21
C VAL A 19 14.73 9.89 -15.76
N GLU A 20 15.61 10.86 -15.52
CA GLU A 20 15.97 11.30 -14.16
C GLU A 20 14.77 11.87 -13.40
N ALA A 21 13.94 12.69 -14.05
CA ALA A 21 12.72 13.22 -13.44
C ALA A 21 11.74 12.11 -13.04
N GLU A 22 11.52 11.13 -13.92
CA GLU A 22 10.64 9.99 -13.61
C GLU A 22 11.23 9.11 -12.50
N GLN A 23 12.55 8.90 -12.46
CA GLN A 23 13.20 8.18 -11.36
C GLN A 23 12.95 8.86 -10.03
N GLN A 24 13.13 10.18 -9.95
CA GLN A 24 12.90 10.95 -8.73
C GLN A 24 11.44 10.89 -8.30
N GLU A 25 10.49 11.02 -9.23
CA GLU A 25 9.07 10.91 -8.94
C GLU A 25 8.70 9.52 -8.41
N ALA A 26 9.21 8.47 -9.04
CA ALA A 26 8.96 7.09 -8.63
C ALA A 26 9.55 6.79 -7.23
N LEU A 27 10.77 7.26 -6.95
CA LEU A 27 11.39 7.11 -5.63
C LEU A 27 10.59 7.85 -4.55
N SER A 28 10.17 9.09 -4.82
CA SER A 28 9.34 9.87 -3.90
C SER A 28 8.02 9.19 -3.58
N LYS A 29 7.36 8.59 -4.59
CA LYS A 29 6.13 7.80 -4.39
C LYS A 29 6.35 6.59 -3.48
N ILE A 30 7.48 5.92 -3.60
CA ILE A 30 7.84 4.76 -2.76
C ILE A 30 8.15 5.21 -1.33
N ASP A 31 8.86 6.32 -1.16
CA ASP A 31 9.15 6.90 0.16
C ASP A 31 7.87 7.27 0.89
N ALA A 32 6.94 7.97 0.22
CA ALA A 32 5.64 8.31 0.81
C ALA A 32 4.84 7.06 1.26
N ARG A 33 4.95 5.95 0.51
CA ARG A 33 4.30 4.67 0.88
C ARG A 33 4.96 4.01 2.07
N TRP A 34 6.29 4.06 2.13
CA TRP A 34 7.05 3.56 3.27
C TRP A 34 6.72 4.36 4.53
N GLU A 35 6.73 5.69 4.46
CA GLU A 35 6.38 6.57 5.58
C GLU A 35 4.96 6.28 6.09
N ARG A 36 4.00 6.11 5.18
CA ARG A 36 2.63 5.77 5.55
C ARG A 36 2.53 4.41 6.24
N LEU A 37 3.29 3.40 5.81
CA LEU A 37 3.33 2.08 6.44
C LEU A 37 3.99 2.15 7.82
N ALA A 38 5.12 2.85 7.94
CA ALA A 38 5.86 3.02 9.19
C ALA A 38 5.11 3.86 10.23
N ALA A 39 4.21 4.75 9.79
CA ALA A 39 3.36 5.56 10.65
C ALA A 39 2.17 4.78 11.25
N MET A 40 1.90 3.55 10.79
CA MET A 40 0.81 2.74 11.33
C MET A 40 1.16 2.20 12.72
N ALA A 41 0.19 2.16 13.63
CA ALA A 41 0.41 1.70 15.01
C ALA A 41 0.86 0.22 15.05
N GLU A 42 0.37 -0.57 14.10
CA GLU A 42 0.75 -1.97 13.89
C GLU A 42 2.25 -2.11 13.70
N PHE A 43 2.92 -1.19 13.00
CA PHE A 43 4.38 -1.23 12.78
C PHE A 43 5.17 -1.12 14.09
N GLY A 44 4.65 -0.37 15.07
CA GLY A 44 5.25 -0.25 16.40
C GLY A 44 5.16 -1.53 17.24
N ASP A 45 4.23 -2.43 16.91
CA ASP A 45 4.08 -3.73 17.59
C ASP A 45 5.06 -4.79 17.07
N LEU A 46 5.69 -4.57 15.91
CA LEU A 46 6.58 -5.52 15.25
C LEU A 46 8.00 -5.52 15.85
N THR A 47 8.70 -6.66 15.73
CA THR A 47 10.12 -6.75 16.10
C THR A 47 11.02 -6.05 15.07
N PRO A 48 12.25 -5.64 15.44
CA PRO A 48 13.21 -5.05 14.49
C PRO A 48 13.47 -5.93 13.26
N GLU A 49 13.47 -7.25 13.42
CA GLU A 49 13.64 -8.21 12.32
C GLU A 49 12.44 -8.19 11.37
N GLN A 50 11.22 -8.11 11.90
CA GLN A 50 9.99 -8.00 11.10
C GLN A 50 9.92 -6.66 10.37
N GLN A 51 10.30 -5.57 11.03
CA GLN A 51 10.40 -4.25 10.41
C GLN A 51 11.42 -4.23 9.25
N SER A 52 12.57 -4.87 9.44
CA SER A 52 13.59 -5.02 8.38
C SER A 52 13.08 -5.85 7.20
N LYS A 53 12.34 -6.95 7.48
CA LYS A 53 11.69 -7.75 6.43
C LYS A 53 10.67 -6.95 5.61
N LEU A 54 9.86 -6.11 6.26
CA LEU A 54 8.92 -5.21 5.55
C LEU A 54 9.65 -4.18 4.69
N LYS A 55 10.83 -3.71 5.12
CA LYS A 55 11.61 -2.72 4.39
C LYS A 55 12.28 -3.30 3.14
N GLY A 56 12.69 -4.57 3.18
CA GLY A 56 13.45 -5.23 2.11
C GLY A 56 12.87 -5.05 0.70
N PRO A 57 11.57 -5.33 0.48
CA PRO A 57 10.92 -5.13 -0.83
C PRO A 57 10.93 -3.67 -1.32
N PHE A 58 10.81 -2.69 -0.42
CA PHE A 58 10.88 -1.27 -0.79
C PHE A 58 12.29 -0.89 -1.23
N ASP A 59 13.32 -1.35 -0.51
CA ASP A 59 14.71 -1.07 -0.86
C ASP A 59 15.10 -1.75 -2.18
N GLU A 60 14.61 -2.96 -2.45
CA GLU A 60 14.83 -3.65 -3.73
C GLU A 60 14.16 -2.93 -4.90
N LEU A 61 12.94 -2.44 -4.72
CA LEU A 61 12.23 -1.66 -5.74
C LEU A 61 12.99 -0.36 -6.05
N LYS A 62 13.45 0.36 -5.02
CA LYS A 62 14.25 1.59 -5.21
C LYS A 62 15.52 1.31 -6.01
N ARG A 63 16.25 0.24 -5.69
CA ARG A 63 17.43 -0.18 -6.46
C ARG A 63 17.09 -0.52 -7.90
N SER A 64 15.96 -1.17 -8.13
CA SER A 64 15.48 -1.52 -9.47
C SER A 64 15.15 -0.29 -10.32
N ILE A 65 14.50 0.71 -9.73
CA ILE A 65 14.16 1.98 -10.40
C ILE A 65 15.40 2.79 -10.76
N GLN A 66 16.37 2.91 -9.83
CA GLN A 66 17.61 3.65 -10.07
C GLN A 66 18.43 3.10 -11.25
N ARG A 67 18.34 1.78 -11.51
CA ARG A 67 19.05 1.13 -12.61
C ARG A 67 18.29 1.23 -13.94
N GLN A 68 17.02 1.60 -13.92
CA GLN A 68 16.17 1.57 -15.10
C GLN A 68 16.25 2.87 -15.90
N ARG A 69 16.40 2.74 -17.23
CA ARG A 69 16.42 3.85 -18.19
C ARG A 69 15.12 3.97 -18.99
N LEU A 70 14.25 2.97 -18.91
CA LEU A 70 12.96 2.96 -19.60
C LEU A 70 11.83 3.42 -18.68
N VAL A 71 11.27 4.60 -18.98
CA VAL A 71 10.15 5.20 -18.24
C VAL A 71 8.96 4.24 -18.12
N ALA A 72 8.60 3.55 -19.20
CA ALA A 72 7.49 2.58 -19.19
C ALA A 72 7.71 1.45 -18.18
N VAL A 73 8.94 0.96 -18.05
CA VAL A 73 9.26 -0.11 -17.09
C VAL A 73 9.28 0.41 -15.66
N MET A 74 9.78 1.63 -15.42
CA MET A 74 9.71 2.25 -14.09
C MET A 74 8.25 2.38 -13.62
N ARG A 75 7.37 2.87 -14.49
CA ARG A 75 5.93 2.98 -14.19
C ARG A 75 5.30 1.62 -13.92
N ASP A 76 5.64 0.60 -14.71
CA ASP A 76 5.11 -0.76 -14.51
C ASP A 76 5.62 -1.39 -13.21
N LEU A 77 6.88 -1.16 -12.83
CA LEU A 77 7.45 -1.63 -11.56
C LEU A 77 6.72 -1.00 -10.36
N VAL A 78 6.51 0.32 -10.38
CA VAL A 78 5.76 1.01 -9.31
C VAL A 78 4.32 0.49 -9.25
N ARG A 79 3.66 0.35 -10.40
CA ARG A 79 2.28 -0.16 -10.49
C ARG A 79 2.16 -1.57 -9.92
N ARG A 80 3.04 -2.49 -10.30
CA ARG A 80 3.02 -3.88 -9.80
C ARG A 80 3.26 -3.94 -8.30
N PHE A 81 4.18 -3.13 -7.79
CA PHE A 81 4.42 -3.03 -6.37
C PHE A 81 3.17 -2.56 -5.63
N ASP A 82 2.47 -1.55 -6.15
CA ASP A 82 1.26 -1.01 -5.51
C ASP A 82 0.06 -1.98 -5.51
N GLU A 83 -0.04 -2.78 -6.57
CA GLU A 83 -1.11 -3.76 -6.77
C GLU A 83 -0.87 -5.06 -5.99
N ARG A 84 0.39 -5.50 -5.84
CA ARG A 84 0.74 -6.80 -5.26
C ARG A 84 1.59 -6.66 -4.01
N ASP A 85 2.84 -6.26 -4.17
CA ASP A 85 3.84 -6.33 -3.11
C ASP A 85 3.43 -5.50 -1.88
N TYR A 86 2.84 -4.33 -2.10
CA TYR A 86 2.35 -3.45 -1.03
C TYR A 86 1.18 -4.08 -0.27
N VAL A 87 0.29 -4.82 -0.95
CA VAL A 87 -0.81 -5.55 -0.30
C VAL A 87 -0.26 -6.69 0.55
N GLU A 88 0.72 -7.42 0.03
CA GLU A 88 1.39 -8.49 0.77
C GLU A 88 2.13 -7.94 2.01
N GLN A 89 2.81 -6.79 1.91
CA GLN A 89 3.47 -6.16 3.05
C GLN A 89 2.47 -5.73 4.14
N LEU A 90 1.32 -5.17 3.75
CA LEU A 90 0.27 -4.79 4.70
C LEU A 90 -0.34 -6.02 5.39
N ALA A 91 -0.61 -7.09 4.64
CA ALA A 91 -1.13 -8.34 5.18
C ALA A 91 -0.14 -8.97 6.17
N ALA A 92 1.14 -9.04 5.81
CA ALA A 92 2.19 -9.53 6.70
C ALA A 92 2.28 -8.71 8.00
N MET A 93 2.25 -7.38 7.89
CA MET A 93 2.28 -6.49 9.04
C MET A 93 1.08 -6.69 9.97
N ALA A 94 -0.14 -6.80 9.42
CA ALA A 94 -1.34 -7.04 10.23
C ALA A 94 -1.26 -8.39 10.96
N THR A 95 -0.85 -9.45 10.26
CA THR A 95 -0.71 -10.79 10.84
C THR A 95 0.32 -10.81 11.97
N TRP A 96 1.47 -10.15 11.78
CA TRP A 96 2.52 -10.08 12.80
C TRP A 96 2.13 -9.22 13.99
N SER A 97 1.43 -8.10 13.78
CA SER A 97 0.91 -7.25 14.86
C SER A 97 -0.13 -8.00 15.71
N GLU A 98 -1.02 -8.76 15.09
CA GLU A 98 -2.00 -9.60 15.80
C GLU A 98 -1.32 -10.70 16.62
N GLN A 99 -0.33 -11.39 16.06
CA GLN A 99 0.47 -12.38 16.79
C GLN A 99 1.22 -11.76 17.98
N ALA A 100 1.81 -10.58 17.79
CA ALA A 100 2.52 -9.88 18.86
C ALA A 100 1.59 -9.46 20.00
N ARG A 101 0.32 -9.09 19.71
CA ARG A 101 -0.68 -8.77 20.73
C ARG A 101 -1.23 -10.01 21.44
N ALA A 102 -1.44 -11.11 20.72
CA ALA A 102 -1.88 -12.38 21.31
C ALA A 102 -0.84 -12.92 22.31
N GLN A 103 0.45 -12.95 21.93
CA GLN A 103 1.54 -13.41 22.79
C GLN A 103 1.72 -12.57 24.07
N LYS A 104 1.43 -11.27 24.02
CA LYS A 104 1.44 -10.39 25.22
C LYS A 104 0.28 -10.68 26.17
N THR A 105 -0.84 -11.22 25.68
CA THR A 105 -2.03 -11.53 26.48
C THR A 105 -1.89 -12.89 27.18
N ASP A 106 -1.27 -13.87 26.52
CA ASP A 106 -0.95 -15.18 27.12
C ASP A 106 0.15 -15.10 28.20
N ALA A 107 0.98 -14.06 28.20
CA ALA A 107 1.99 -13.86 29.25
C ALA A 107 1.41 -13.39 30.60
N VAL A 108 0.13 -12.99 30.66
CA VAL A 108 -0.54 -12.52 31.88
C VAL A 108 -1.44 -13.58 32.53
N THR A 109 -1.76 -14.66 31.83
CA THR A 109 -2.65 -15.71 32.37
C THR A 109 -1.95 -17.06 32.27
N GLY A 110 -1.28 -17.43 33.35
CA GLY A 110 -0.88 -18.81 33.55
C GLY A 110 -2.10 -19.73 33.54
N GLU A 111 -1.90 -20.92 32.96
CA GLU A 111 -2.76 -22.11 33.04
C GLU A 111 -4.05 -22.09 32.20
N SER A 112 -4.02 -22.76 31.04
CA SER A 112 -4.77 -24.02 30.84
C SER A 112 -4.40 -24.65 29.50
N GLU A 113 -3.90 -25.89 29.55
CA GLU A 113 -3.99 -26.83 28.44
C GLU A 113 -5.47 -27.05 28.07
N GLY A 114 -5.77 -27.19 26.78
CA GLY A 114 -7.07 -27.70 26.32
C GLY A 114 -7.68 -26.91 25.17
N ALA A 115 -7.30 -27.31 23.95
CA ALA A 115 -8.11 -27.30 22.74
C ALA A 115 -9.05 -26.10 22.48
N ARG A 116 -8.70 -25.30 21.47
CA ARG A 116 -9.59 -25.12 20.30
C ARG A 116 -8.85 -24.45 19.15
N GLU A 117 -8.58 -25.25 18.13
CA GLU A 117 -8.66 -24.83 16.74
C GLU A 117 -9.88 -23.91 16.57
N LEU A 118 -9.70 -22.79 15.88
CA LEU A 118 -10.64 -22.09 14.99
C LEU A 118 -10.33 -20.60 15.01
N CYS A 119 -9.68 -20.15 13.93
CA CYS A 119 -10.12 -19.04 13.07
C CYS A 119 -8.90 -18.45 12.35
N GLU A 120 -8.49 -19.07 11.24
CA GLU A 120 -7.84 -18.36 10.14
C GLU A 120 -8.84 -17.33 9.59
N ALA A 121 -8.97 -16.17 10.25
CA ALA A 121 -9.62 -15.03 9.63
C ALA A 121 -8.58 -14.39 8.70
N SER A 122 -8.50 -14.90 7.48
CA SER A 122 -7.72 -14.30 6.40
C SER A 122 -8.16 -12.83 6.25
N VAL A 123 -7.30 -11.91 6.69
CA VAL A 123 -7.56 -10.47 6.61
C VAL A 123 -7.56 -10.07 5.13
N GLU A 124 -8.75 -9.99 4.55
CA GLU A 124 -8.95 -9.57 3.16
C GLU A 124 -8.93 -8.04 3.07
N TYR A 125 -7.92 -7.50 2.39
CA TYR A 125 -7.81 -6.07 2.14
C TYR A 125 -8.67 -5.67 0.93
N VAL A 126 -9.62 -4.76 1.13
CA VAL A 126 -10.46 -4.20 0.06
C VAL A 126 -10.12 -2.71 -0.13
N THR A 127 -9.98 -2.27 -1.38
CA THR A 127 -9.79 -0.86 -1.72
C THR A 127 -11.10 -0.08 -1.56
N GLN A 128 -11.05 1.18 -1.13
CA GLN A 128 -12.26 2.02 -1.02
C GLN A 128 -13.12 2.07 -2.29
N THR A 129 -12.51 1.99 -3.48
CA THR A 129 -13.21 1.93 -4.77
C THR A 129 -13.92 0.60 -5.06
N GLY A 130 -13.60 -0.45 -4.31
CA GLY A 130 -14.21 -1.78 -4.42
C GLY A 130 -15.36 -2.03 -3.45
N LEU A 131 -15.67 -1.09 -2.55
CA LEU A 131 -16.85 -1.21 -1.69
C LEU A 131 -18.10 -0.88 -2.50
N PRO A 132 -19.10 -1.78 -2.59
CA PRO A 132 -20.37 -1.49 -3.24
C PRO A 132 -21.15 -0.50 -2.38
N VAL A 133 -20.96 0.79 -2.63
CA VAL A 133 -21.79 1.83 -2.02
C VAL A 133 -23.16 1.76 -2.67
N SER A 134 -24.14 1.24 -1.92
CA SER A 134 -25.53 1.15 -2.37
C SER A 134 -26.17 2.53 -2.36
N PHE A 135 -25.83 3.35 -3.35
CA PHE A 135 -26.38 4.69 -3.52
C PHE A 135 -27.44 4.67 -4.63
N THR A 136 -28.67 5.08 -4.30
CA THR A 136 -29.85 4.90 -5.17
C THR A 136 -29.87 5.86 -6.37
N LYS A 137 -29.05 6.91 -6.38
CA LYS A 137 -28.99 7.94 -7.43
C LYS A 137 -27.79 7.73 -8.35
N ALA A 138 -27.97 7.92 -9.65
CA ALA A 138 -26.93 7.70 -10.67
C ALA A 138 -25.85 8.81 -10.73
N TRP A 139 -26.04 9.94 -10.03
CA TRP A 139 -25.07 11.05 -9.95
C TRP A 139 -25.32 11.93 -8.72
N LEU A 140 -24.29 12.68 -8.30
CA LEU A 140 -24.35 13.66 -7.21
C LEU A 140 -24.62 15.06 -7.80
N ALA A 141 -25.80 15.64 -7.55
CA ALA A 141 -26.22 16.92 -8.15
C ALA A 141 -26.25 18.09 -7.14
N SER A 142 -26.14 17.80 -5.85
CA SER A 142 -26.21 18.79 -4.77
C SER A 142 -25.25 18.44 -3.63
N ALA A 143 -24.92 19.42 -2.80
CA ALA A 143 -24.12 19.20 -1.58
C ALA A 143 -24.78 18.18 -0.63
N ALA A 144 -26.11 18.16 -0.57
CA ALA A 144 -26.85 17.17 0.21
C ALA A 144 -26.67 15.73 -0.32
N ASP A 145 -26.55 15.56 -1.64
CA ASP A 145 -26.28 14.22 -2.23
C ASP A 145 -24.87 13.73 -1.88
N VAL A 146 -23.90 14.66 -1.76
CA VAL A 146 -22.53 14.33 -1.35
C VAL A 146 -22.54 13.82 0.09
N ASP A 147 -23.23 14.49 1.00
CA ASP A 147 -23.34 14.06 2.41
C ASP A 147 -24.05 12.71 2.53
N GLU A 148 -25.08 12.48 1.73
CA GLU A 148 -25.83 11.21 1.69
C GLU A 148 -24.94 10.06 1.16
N TYR A 149 -24.13 10.31 0.13
CA TYR A 149 -23.15 9.35 -0.38
C TYR A 149 -22.03 9.07 0.63
N LEU A 150 -21.51 10.09 1.31
CA LEU A 150 -20.50 9.93 2.36
C LEU A 150 -21.06 9.16 3.56
N ALA A 151 -22.33 9.35 3.91
CA ALA A 151 -23.00 8.57 4.96
C ALA A 151 -23.13 7.09 4.56
N ALA A 152 -23.53 6.80 3.32
CA ALA A 152 -23.63 5.44 2.80
C ALA A 152 -22.25 4.77 2.69
N LEU A 153 -21.23 5.50 2.24
CA LEU A 153 -19.84 5.02 2.20
C LEU A 153 -19.33 4.73 3.61
N LYS A 154 -19.59 5.64 4.57
CA LYS A 154 -19.25 5.43 5.98
C LYS A 154 -19.91 4.17 6.54
N GLN A 155 -21.19 3.93 6.27
CA GLN A 155 -21.87 2.71 6.71
C GLN A 155 -21.26 1.46 6.06
N ALA A 156 -21.05 1.47 4.75
CA ALA A 156 -20.40 0.35 4.06
C ALA A 156 -18.98 0.08 4.61
N MET A 157 -18.25 1.12 5.00
CA MET A 157 -16.94 0.99 5.64
C MET A 157 -17.05 0.37 7.04
N LEU A 158 -18.04 0.80 7.84
CA LEU A 158 -18.28 0.23 9.17
C LEU A 158 -18.70 -1.24 9.09
N ASP A 159 -19.54 -1.61 8.12
CA ASP A 159 -20.00 -2.98 7.91
C ASP A 159 -18.86 -3.89 7.43
N ALA A 160 -17.98 -3.38 6.56
CA ALA A 160 -16.78 -4.11 6.14
C ALA A 160 -15.79 -4.31 7.31
N ILE A 161 -15.60 -3.31 8.18
CA ILE A 161 -14.79 -3.44 9.40
C ILE A 161 -15.43 -4.44 10.37
N ALA A 162 -16.75 -4.39 10.56
CA ALA A 162 -17.50 -5.34 11.39
C ALA A 162 -17.41 -6.78 10.86
N SER A 163 -17.26 -6.94 9.54
CA SER A 163 -17.02 -8.22 8.88
C SER A 163 -15.56 -8.68 8.94
N GLY A 164 -14.69 -7.97 9.66
CA GLY A 164 -13.26 -8.30 9.81
C GLY A 164 -12.38 -7.85 8.63
N LYS A 165 -12.89 -7.02 7.71
CA LYS A 165 -12.16 -6.51 6.54
C LYS A 165 -11.51 -5.16 6.86
N ARG A 166 -10.23 -5.01 6.52
CA ARG A 166 -9.50 -3.73 6.66
C ARG A 166 -9.58 -2.94 5.35
N ILE A 167 -9.89 -1.65 5.45
CA ILE A 167 -10.17 -0.79 4.29
C ILE A 167 -8.99 0.10 3.99
N ARG A 168 -8.47 0.00 2.76
CA ARG A 168 -7.35 0.81 2.27
C ARG A 168 -7.87 2.12 1.64
N ILE A 169 -7.39 3.27 2.15
CA ILE A 169 -7.67 4.64 1.69
C ILE A 169 -6.51 5.17 0.85
#